data_AF-J3CYA0-F1
#
_entry.id   AF-J3CYA0-F1
#
_cell.length_a   1.000
_cell.length_b   1.000
_cell.length_c   1.000
_cell.angle_alpha   90.00
_cell.angle_beta   90.00
_cell.angle_gamma   90.00
#
_symmetry.space_group_name_H-M   'P 1'
#
loop_
_entity.id
_entity.type
_entity.pdbx_description
1 polymer ?
#
loop_
_entity_poly.entity_id
_entity_poly.type
_entity_poly.pdbx_seq_one_letter_code
_entity_poly.pdbx_strand_id
1 'polypeptide(L)'
;MLASFATLLVFQCLGEGIAYALKLPIPGPVVGMLLLFFSLAAYPPLLEKVEATASELLRHLSLLFVPAGVGIVAAAGQVRGHWMTVILAVAISTLLTLAVTAAVTRAVMNWQKRRDNLNENMSDNGDGHA
;
A
#
# COMPACT_ATOMS: atom_id res chain seq x y z
N MET A 1 15.64 5.72 20.04
CA MET A 1 16.40 5.14 18.91
C MET A 1 16.48 3.63 19.01
N LEU A 2 17.33 3.02 19.86
CA LEU A 2 17.42 1.54 19.93
C LEU A 2 16.11 0.88 20.38
N ALA A 3 15.48 1.39 21.45
CA ALA A 3 14.20 0.86 21.92
C ALA A 3 13.10 0.94 20.86
N SER A 4 13.00 2.09 20.18
CA SER A 4 12.05 2.34 19.08
C SER A 4 12.29 1.39 17.89
N PHE A 5 13.56 1.17 17.52
CA PHE A 5 13.94 0.23 16.47
C PHE A 5 13.61 -1.22 16.86
N ALA A 6 13.90 -1.60 18.10
CA ALA A 6 13.53 -2.91 18.64
C ALA A 6 12.01 -3.11 18.62
N THR A 7 11.22 -2.09 18.96
CA THR A 7 9.76 -2.12 18.83
C THR A 7 9.34 -2.43 17.39
N LEU A 8 9.90 -1.74 16.39
CA LEU A 8 9.62 -2.02 14.98
C LEU A 8 9.96 -3.47 14.60
N LEU A 9 11.11 -3.98 15.04
CA LEU A 9 11.52 -5.36 14.79
C LEU A 9 10.63 -6.38 15.50
N VAL A 10 10.16 -6.09 16.72
CA VAL A 10 9.22 -6.96 17.45
C VAL A 10 7.92 -7.09 16.68
N PHE A 11 7.34 -5.98 16.20
CA PHE A 11 6.14 -6.05 15.37
C PHE A 11 6.36 -6.78 14.06
N GLN A 12 7.52 -6.59 13.42
CA GLN A 12 7.92 -7.34 12.22
C GLN A 12 8.03 -8.85 12.50
N CYS A 13 8.68 -9.26 13.59
CA CYS A 13 8.82 -10.66 13.98
C CYS A 13 7.49 -11.29 14.39
N LEU A 14 6.62 -10.55 15.09
CA LEU A 14 5.27 -11.01 15.42
C LEU A 14 4.43 -11.21 14.16
N GLY A 15 4.48 -10.27 13.22
CA GLY A 15 3.80 -10.39 11.93
C GLY A 15 4.27 -11.60 11.13
N GLU A 16 5.58 -11.82 11.07
CA GLU A 16 6.18 -13.00 10.44
C GLU A 16 5.75 -14.30 11.14
N GLY A 17 5.83 -14.34 12.48
CA GLY A 17 5.43 -15.50 13.28
C GLY A 17 3.95 -15.86 13.09
N ILE A 18 3.07 -14.87 13.04
CA ILE A 18 1.64 -15.07 12.80
C ILE A 18 1.40 -15.53 11.36
N ALA A 19 2.00 -14.87 10.37
CA ALA A 19 1.84 -15.25 8.97
C ALA A 19 2.31 -16.68 8.72
N TYR A 20 3.44 -17.07 9.33
CA TYR A 20 3.98 -18.42 9.27
C TYR A 20 3.09 -19.44 9.99
N ALA A 21 2.65 -19.14 11.22
CA ALA A 21 1.85 -20.06 12.02
C ALA A 21 0.46 -20.33 11.42
N LEU A 22 -0.18 -19.28 10.89
CA LEU A 22 -1.52 -19.37 10.29
C LEU A 22 -1.47 -19.66 8.78
N LYS A 23 -0.28 -19.79 8.19
CA LYS A 23 -0.06 -20.00 6.74
C LYS A 23 -0.82 -18.99 5.87
N LEU A 24 -0.76 -17.72 6.25
CA LEU A 24 -1.45 -16.66 5.52
C LEU A 24 -0.81 -16.45 4.13
N PRO A 25 -1.60 -16.23 3.07
CA PRO A 25 -1.09 -15.93 1.72
C PRO A 25 -0.61 -14.48 1.57
N ILE A 26 -0.25 -13.82 2.69
CA ILE A 26 0.28 -12.46 2.71
C ILE A 26 1.64 -12.43 3.39
N PRO A 27 2.56 -11.54 2.97
CA PRO A 27 3.86 -11.42 3.59
C PRO A 27 3.74 -11.05 5.07
N GLY A 28 4.54 -11.68 5.93
CA GLY A 28 4.63 -11.36 7.35
C GLY A 28 4.85 -9.87 7.68
N PRO A 29 5.66 -9.10 6.92
CA PRO A 29 5.79 -7.66 7.13
C PRO A 29 4.46 -6.89 7.06
N VAL A 30 3.52 -7.30 6.21
CA VAL A 30 2.20 -6.65 6.09
C VAL A 30 1.38 -6.86 7.36
N VAL A 31 1.43 -8.07 7.92
CA VAL A 31 0.78 -8.37 9.21
C VAL A 31 1.42 -7.54 10.33
N GLY A 32 2.74 -7.43 10.35
CA GLY A 32 3.48 -6.61 11.31
C GLY A 32 3.07 -5.13 11.24
N MET A 33 2.90 -4.59 10.02
CA MET A 33 2.40 -3.22 9.82
C MET A 33 0.98 -3.04 10.36
N LEU A 34 0.07 -3.99 10.14
CA LEU A 34 -1.28 -3.92 10.67
C LEU A 34 -1.28 -3.94 12.20
N LEU A 35 -0.49 -4.83 12.81
CA LEU A 35 -0.35 -4.89 14.27
C LEU A 35 0.21 -3.59 14.85
N LEU A 36 1.26 -3.04 14.23
CA LEU A 36 1.84 -1.76 14.62
C LEU A 36 0.80 -0.64 14.49
N PHE A 37 0.06 -0.60 13.39
CA PHE A 37 -1.00 0.39 13.14
C PHE A 37 -2.07 0.37 14.24
N PHE A 38 -2.64 -0.81 14.55
CA PHE A 38 -3.63 -0.92 15.62
C PHE A 38 -3.04 -0.57 17.00
N SER A 39 -1.77 -0.90 17.25
CA SER A 39 -1.10 -0.55 18.50
C SER A 39 -0.87 0.95 18.64
N LEU A 40 -0.49 1.63 17.55
CA LEU A 40 -0.36 3.10 17.50
C LEU A 40 -1.72 3.79 17.69
N ALA A 41 -2.77 3.25 17.06
CA ALA A 41 -4.13 3.78 17.20
C ALA A 41 -4.67 3.63 18.64
N ALA A 42 -4.36 2.51 19.31
CA ALA A 42 -4.78 2.26 20.68
C ALA A 42 -3.91 2.97 21.73
N TYR A 43 -2.63 3.23 21.44
CA TYR A 43 -1.67 3.82 22.37
C TYR A 43 -0.87 4.96 21.73
N PRO A 44 -1.40 6.20 21.75
CA PRO A 44 -0.76 7.39 21.16
C PRO A 44 0.67 7.68 21.66
N PRO A 45 1.04 7.44 22.93
CA PRO A 45 2.43 7.65 23.38
C PRO A 45 3.45 6.72 22.70
N LEU A 46 3.01 5.62 22.08
CA LEU A 46 3.89 4.77 21.26
C LEU A 46 4.33 5.48 19.98
N LEU A 47 3.43 6.27 19.40
CA LEU A 47 3.68 6.99 18.16
C LEU A 47 4.87 7.93 18.33
N GLU A 48 4.83 8.80 19.35
CA GLU A 48 5.91 9.75 19.63
C GLU A 48 7.27 9.07 19.83
N LYS A 49 7.26 7.86 20.43
CA LYS A 49 8.48 7.07 20.67
C LYS A 49 9.03 6.43 19.41
N VAL A 50 8.17 6.01 18.48
CA VAL A 50 8.55 5.25 17.28
C VAL A 50 8.81 6.16 16.09
N GLU A 51 8.09 7.28 16.00
CA GLU A 51 8.11 8.22 14.87
C GLU A 51 9.52 8.67 14.49
N ALA A 52 10.32 9.14 15.43
CA ALA A 52 11.68 9.63 15.15
C ALA A 52 12.57 8.56 14.51
N THR A 53 12.46 7.30 14.95
CA THR A 53 13.25 6.19 14.41
C THR A 53 12.69 5.69 13.08
N ALA A 54 11.36 5.62 12.94
CA ALA A 54 10.72 5.26 11.68
C ALA A 54 11.07 6.27 10.58
N SER A 55 11.00 7.56 10.86
CA SER A 55 11.35 8.64 9.91
C SER A 55 12.81 8.59 9.48
N GLU A 56 13.75 8.34 10.39
CA GLU A 56 15.16 8.20 10.04
C GLU A 56 15.41 6.96 9.16
N LEU A 57 14.71 5.86 9.44
CA LEU A 57 14.77 4.64 8.66
C LEU A 57 14.20 4.84 7.25
N LEU A 58 13.07 5.55 7.14
CA LEU A 58 12.46 5.95 5.87
C LEU A 58 13.36 6.90 5.06
N ARG A 59 14.14 7.77 5.72
CA ARG A 59 15.12 8.63 5.02
C ARG A 59 16.23 7.82 4.37
N HIS A 60 16.60 6.68 4.96
CA HIS A 60 17.63 5.78 4.44
C HIS A 60 17.04 4.52 3.79
N LEU A 61 15.77 4.53 3.41
CA LEU A 61 15.06 3.37 2.88
C LEU A 61 15.74 2.83 1.61
N SER A 62 16.35 3.71 0.79
CA SER A 62 17.17 3.30 -0.35
C SER A 62 18.27 2.31 0.03
N LEU A 63 18.92 2.46 1.19
CA LEU A 63 19.93 1.53 1.69
C LEU A 63 19.32 0.18 2.10
N LEU A 64 18.09 0.18 2.64
CA LEU A 64 17.39 -1.04 3.03
C LEU A 64 16.88 -1.84 1.82
N PHE A 65 16.65 -1.19 0.69
CA PHE A 65 16.31 -1.86 -0.56
C PHE A 65 17.52 -2.46 -1.28
N VAL A 66 18.75 -2.04 -0.99
CA VAL A 66 19.95 -2.63 -1.62
C VAL A 66 20.06 -4.13 -1.33
N PRO A 67 20.00 -4.62 -0.08
CA PRO A 67 20.01 -6.06 0.20
C PRO A 67 18.87 -6.82 -0.48
N ALA A 68 17.66 -6.26 -0.47
CA ALA A 68 16.50 -6.87 -1.12
C ALA A 68 16.70 -7.00 -2.64
N GLY A 69 17.21 -5.94 -3.28
CA GLY A 69 17.52 -5.93 -4.71
C GLY A 69 18.62 -6.91 -5.09
N VAL A 70 19.70 -6.99 -4.30
CA VAL A 70 20.78 -7.96 -4.52
C VAL A 70 20.28 -9.39 -4.40
N GLY A 71 19.38 -9.67 -3.45
CA GLY A 71 18.73 -10.99 -3.34
C GLY A 71 17.96 -11.39 -4.61
N ILE A 72 17.23 -10.45 -5.20
CA ILE A 72 16.51 -10.66 -6.47
C ILE A 72 17.49 -10.91 -7.61
N VAL A 73 18.58 -10.14 -7.72
CA VAL A 73 19.60 -10.32 -8.77
C VAL A 73 20.34 -11.65 -8.61
N ALA A 74 20.61 -12.09 -7.38
CA ALA A 74 21.19 -13.41 -7.13
C ALA A 74 20.26 -14.55 -7.59
N ALA A 75 18.95 -14.39 -7.39
CA ALA A 75 17.94 -15.30 -7.94
C ALA A 75 17.74 -15.16 -9.46
N ALA A 76 18.15 -14.04 -10.07
CA ALA A 76 17.98 -13.76 -11.49
C ALA A 76 18.77 -14.72 -12.41
N GLY A 77 19.72 -15.49 -11.87
CA GLY A 77 20.35 -16.60 -12.58
C GLY A 77 19.34 -17.63 -13.12
N GLN A 78 18.20 -17.82 -12.45
CA GLN A 78 17.11 -18.69 -12.91
C GLN A 78 16.25 -18.07 -14.02
N VAL A 79 16.32 -16.75 -14.22
CA VAL A 79 15.47 -15.97 -15.14
C VAL A 79 16.24 -15.52 -16.39
N ARG A 80 17.48 -16.01 -16.57
CA ARG A 80 18.43 -15.60 -17.63
C ARG A 80 17.87 -15.65 -19.07
N GLY A 81 16.83 -16.43 -19.34
CA GLY A 81 16.17 -16.51 -20.65
C GLY A 81 14.92 -15.64 -20.84
N HIS A 82 14.35 -15.05 -19.79
CA HIS A 82 13.03 -14.40 -19.83
C HIS A 82 13.02 -12.94 -19.35
N TRP A 83 14.18 -12.32 -19.16
CA TRP A 83 14.28 -10.93 -18.70
C TRP A 83 13.50 -9.95 -19.60
N MET A 84 13.51 -10.15 -20.92
CA MET A 84 12.72 -9.36 -21.86
C MET A 84 11.21 -9.52 -21.62
N THR A 85 10.76 -10.76 -21.38
CA THR A 85 9.37 -11.07 -21.06
C THR A 85 8.95 -10.42 -19.74
N VAL A 86 9.82 -10.42 -18.73
CA VAL A 86 9.55 -9.78 -17.43
C VAL A 86 9.40 -8.26 -17.59
N ILE A 87 10.35 -7.60 -18.28
CA ILE A 87 10.29 -6.15 -18.51
C ILE A 87 9.02 -5.79 -19.26
N LEU A 88 8.70 -6.53 -20.33
CA LEU A 88 7.51 -6.27 -21.13
C LEU A 88 6.22 -6.51 -20.33
N ALA A 89 6.17 -7.60 -19.54
CA ALA A 89 5.04 -7.90 -18.68
C ALA A 89 4.81 -6.79 -17.65
N VAL A 90 5.86 -6.33 -16.96
CA VAL A 90 5.78 -5.24 -15.97
C VAL A 90 5.37 -3.92 -16.62
N ALA A 91 5.95 -3.57 -17.77
CA ALA A 91 5.62 -2.33 -18.48
C ALA A 91 4.15 -2.33 -18.94
N ILE A 92 3.71 -3.40 -19.60
CA ILE A 92 2.33 -3.54 -20.08
C ILE A 92 1.35 -3.58 -18.90
N SER A 93 1.62 -4.37 -17.85
CA SER A 93 0.73 -4.46 -16.69
C SER A 93 0.58 -3.13 -15.97
N THR A 94 1.67 -2.37 -15.86
CA THR A 94 1.67 -1.04 -15.21
C THR A 94 0.84 -0.05 -16.02
N LEU A 95 1.07 0.03 -17.34
CA LEU A 95 0.29 0.90 -18.23
C LEU A 95 -1.18 0.52 -18.24
N LEU A 96 -1.48 -0.78 -18.29
CA LEU A 96 -2.85 -1.28 -18.26
C LEU A 96 -3.54 -0.94 -16.93
N THR A 97 -2.86 -1.17 -15.80
CA THR A 97 -3.40 -0.83 -14.47
C THR A 97 -3.69 0.67 -14.36
N LEU A 98 -2.79 1.52 -14.86
CA LEU A 98 -2.97 2.97 -14.86
C LEU A 98 -4.15 3.39 -15.75
N ALA A 99 -4.27 2.82 -16.95
CA ALA A 99 -5.38 3.09 -17.86
C ALA A 99 -6.73 2.66 -17.29
N VAL A 100 -6.81 1.45 -16.72
CA VAL A 100 -8.03 0.93 -16.06
C VAL A 100 -8.39 1.79 -14.86
N THR A 101 -7.43 2.12 -13.99
CA THR A 101 -7.67 2.99 -12.83
C THR A 101 -8.20 4.35 -13.27
N ALA A 102 -7.59 4.96 -14.30
CA ALA A 102 -8.06 6.24 -14.85
C ALA A 102 -9.47 6.13 -15.45
N ALA A 103 -9.78 5.05 -16.17
CA ALA A 103 -11.10 4.82 -16.74
C ALA A 103 -12.17 4.62 -15.68
N VAL A 104 -11.90 3.83 -14.64
CA VAL A 104 -12.81 3.59 -13.51
C VAL A 104 -13.08 4.89 -12.76
N THR A 105 -12.04 5.66 -12.42
CA THR A 105 -12.21 6.96 -11.75
C THR A 105 -13.05 7.92 -12.60
N ARG A 106 -12.80 7.99 -13.91
CA ARG A 106 -13.62 8.79 -14.85
C ARG A 106 -15.08 8.32 -14.91
N ALA A 107 -15.31 7.01 -14.92
CA ALA A 107 -16.66 6.46 -14.92
C ALA A 107 -17.42 6.83 -13.64
N VAL A 108 -16.78 6.68 -12.47
CA VAL A 108 -17.37 7.05 -11.17
C VAL A 108 -17.68 8.55 -11.10
N MET A 109 -16.76 9.42 -11.51
CA MET A 109 -17.01 10.87 -11.55
C MET A 109 -18.14 11.25 -12.50
N ASN A 110 -18.22 10.62 -13.67
CA ASN A 110 -19.31 10.85 -14.62
C ASN A 110 -20.65 10.34 -14.09
N TRP A 111 -20.67 9.26 -13.30
CA TRP A 111 -21.87 8.77 -12.63
C TRP A 111 -22.33 9.72 -11.53
N GLN A 112 -21.41 10.30 -10.75
CA GLN A 112 -21.74 11.32 -9.74
C GLN A 112 -22.31 12.58 -10.39
N LYS A 113 -21.67 13.11 -11.44
CA LYS A 113 -22.13 14.31 -12.16
C LYS A 113 -23.53 14.14 -12.76
N ARG A 114 -23.87 12.93 -13.22
CA ARG A 114 -25.24 12.63 -13.71
C ARG A 114 -26.27 12.59 -12.59
N ARG A 115 -25.90 12.17 -11.37
CA ARG A 115 -26.80 12.16 -10.21
C ARG A 115 -27.07 13.57 -9.70
N ASP A 116 -26.05 14.42 -9.66
CA ASP A 116 -26.20 15.80 -9.19
C ASP A 116 -27.14 16.60 -10.11
N ASN A 117 -27.00 16.47 -11.43
CA ASN A 117 -27.90 17.11 -12.40
C ASN A 117 -29.38 16.66 -12.28
N LEU A 118 -29.64 15.42 -11.84
CA LEU A 118 -31.01 14.93 -11.66
C LEU A 118 -31.66 15.50 -10.39
N ASN A 119 -30.88 15.66 -9.32
CA ASN A 119 -31.36 16.28 -8.08
C ASN A 119 -31.64 17.78 -8.28
N GLU A 120 -30.82 18.48 -9.06
CA GLU A 120 -31.03 19.91 -9.38
C GLU A 120 -32.34 20.12 -10.17
N ASN A 121 -32.62 19.29 -11.18
CA ASN A 121 -33.87 19.34 -11.93
C ASN A 121 -35.13 19.00 -11.11
N MET A 122 -35.01 18.13 -10.09
CA MET A 122 -36.14 17.83 -9.19
C MET A 122 -36.41 18.95 -8.19
N SER A 123 -35.38 19.69 -7.77
CA SER A 123 -35.57 20.88 -6.93
C SER A 123 -36.25 22.00 -7.71
N ASP A 124 -35.80 22.29 -8.93
CA ASP A 124 -36.35 23.35 -9.78
C ASP A 124 -37.82 23.08 -10.19
N ASN A 125 -38.17 21.83 -10.46
CA ASN A 125 -39.54 21.45 -10.82
C ASN A 125 -40.51 21.37 -9.61
N GLY A 126 -40.00 21.41 -8.37
CA GLY A 126 -40.80 21.40 -7.15
C GLY A 126 -41.30 22.79 -6.70
N ASP A 127 -40.64 23.85 -7.16
CA ASP A 127 -40.87 25.22 -6.69
C ASP A 127 -41.82 26.04 -7.59
N GLY A 128 -42.27 25.47 -8.72
CA GLY A 128 -43.10 26.15 -9.74
C GLY A 128 -44.61 25.96 -9.64
N HIS A 129 -45.11 25.23 -8.64
CA HIS A 129 -46.54 24.94 -8.46
C HIS A 129 -46.97 25.07 -6.99
N ALA A 130 -46.91 26.28 -6.43
CA ALA A 130 -47.60 26.67 -5.20
C ALA A 130 -48.33 27.99 -5.41
#